data_AF-A0A2E3H9G9-F1
#
_entry.id   AF-A0A2E3H9G9-F1
#
_cell.length_a   1.000
_cell.length_b   1.000
_cell.length_c   1.000
_cell.angle_alpha   90.00
_cell.angle_beta   90.00
_cell.angle_gamma   90.00
#
_symmetry.space_group_name_H-M   'P 1'
#
loop_
_entity.id
_entity.type
_entity.pdbx_description
1 polymer ?
#
loop_
_entity_poly.entity_id
_entity_poly.type
_entity_poly.pdbx_seq_one_letter_code
_entity_poly.pdbx_strand_id
1 'polypeptide(L)'
;MFAPEQKRALLIGFGLILAASAILLLIWLGMFLPGFAGEVFRKLAGMMWTPIIIDCSLFLLGIILVLSLNWFIRSRQGDEYVYLEQVNDPPEGLPDRARSAIFREAPESQGIQPGLAAIEGALELNDLSEATTLLFELPPDQLEHPEVLALRITLSRRKGHNAKANELLELLRVKSPRHPLCEEQTPLDPPPGG
;
A
#
# COMPACT_ATOMS: atom_id res chain seq x y z
N MET A 1 17.10 -26.60 4.45
CA MET A 1 17.89 -25.36 4.56
C MET A 1 16.98 -24.31 5.21
N PHE A 2 17.24 -23.88 6.45
CA PHE A 2 16.33 -22.98 7.20
C PHE A 2 16.19 -21.62 6.50
N ALA A 3 14.96 -21.08 6.46
CA ALA A 3 14.68 -19.74 5.96
C ALA A 3 15.43 -18.66 6.78
N PRO A 4 15.81 -17.51 6.20
CA PRO A 4 16.55 -16.46 6.91
C PRO A 4 15.85 -15.99 8.19
N GLU A 5 14.52 -15.94 8.18
CA GLU A 5 13.70 -15.56 9.34
C GLU A 5 13.75 -16.61 10.46
N GLN A 6 13.72 -17.90 10.10
CA GLN A 6 13.83 -19.00 11.07
C GLN A 6 15.19 -19.00 11.76
N LYS A 7 16.27 -18.66 11.04
CA LYS A 7 17.62 -18.52 11.62
C LYS A 7 17.69 -17.34 12.61
N ARG A 8 17.02 -16.22 12.29
CA ARG A 8 16.97 -15.04 13.17
C ARG A 8 16.18 -15.32 14.44
N ALA A 9 15.02 -15.97 14.33
CA ALA A 9 14.22 -16.39 15.48
C ALA A 9 14.99 -17.41 16.35
N LEU A 10 15.67 -18.37 15.73
CA LEU A 10 16.52 -19.33 16.43
C LEU A 10 17.68 -18.66 17.17
N LEU A 11 18.34 -17.68 16.55
CA LEU A 11 19.42 -16.91 17.17
C LEU A 11 18.95 -16.08 18.37
N ILE A 12 17.79 -15.42 18.23
CA ILE A 12 17.20 -14.62 19.31
C ILE A 12 16.79 -15.54 20.48
N GLY A 13 16.10 -16.65 20.19
CA GLY A 13 15.70 -17.62 21.20
C GLY A 13 16.92 -18.27 21.89
N PHE A 14 17.92 -18.67 21.12
CA PHE A 14 19.17 -19.22 21.66
C PHE A 14 19.92 -18.21 22.54
N GLY A 15 20.01 -16.95 22.10
CA GLY A 15 20.61 -15.87 22.88
C GLY A 15 19.86 -15.62 24.20
N LEU A 16 18.53 -15.63 24.17
CA LEU A 16 17.70 -15.48 25.37
C LEU A 16 17.94 -16.64 26.37
N ILE A 17 17.97 -17.88 25.88
CA ILE A 17 18.22 -19.06 26.71
C ILE A 17 19.62 -19.01 27.31
N LEU A 18 20.64 -18.65 26.52
CA LEU A 18 22.01 -18.48 27.01
C LEU A 18 22.10 -17.39 28.08
N ALA A 19 21.44 -16.26 27.88
CA ALA A 19 21.42 -15.17 28.85
C ALA A 19 20.76 -15.60 30.16
N ALA A 20 19.58 -16.24 30.09
CA ALA A 20 18.90 -16.76 31.28
C ALA A 20 19.75 -17.81 32.00
N SER A 21 20.36 -18.73 31.25
CA SER A 21 21.26 -19.74 31.80
C SER A 21 22.49 -19.10 32.47
N ALA A 22 23.08 -18.06 31.88
CA ALA A 22 24.22 -17.36 32.47
C ALA A 22 23.84 -16.67 33.78
N ILE A 23 22.66 -16.04 33.85
CA ILE A 23 22.16 -15.40 35.08
C ILE A 23 21.96 -16.43 36.19
N LEU A 24 21.35 -17.58 35.89
CA LEU A 24 21.19 -18.66 36.85
C LEU A 24 22.54 -19.19 37.35
N LEU A 25 23.51 -19.33 36.44
CA LEU A 25 24.87 -19.76 36.78
C LEU A 25 25.58 -18.73 37.66
N LEU A 26 25.39 -17.43 37.40
CA LEU A 26 25.92 -16.35 38.23
C LEU A 26 25.31 -16.32 39.63
N ILE A 27 24.00 -16.53 39.76
CA ILE A 27 23.33 -16.65 41.08
C ILE A 27 23.87 -17.87 41.83
N TRP A 28 24.05 -18.99 41.12
CA TRP A 28 24.58 -20.21 41.69
C TRP A 28 26.04 -20.05 42.16
N LEU A 29 26.89 -19.42 41.35
CA LEU A 29 28.27 -19.08 41.70
C LEU A 29 28.31 -18.07 42.86
N GLY A 30 27.39 -17.11 42.86
CA GLY A 30 27.14 -16.14 43.93
C GLY A 30 26.93 -16.79 45.30
N MET A 31 26.30 -17.96 45.32
CA MET A 31 25.99 -18.72 46.53
C MET A 31 27.22 -19.28 47.27
N PHE A 32 28.34 -19.45 46.55
CA PHE A 32 29.60 -19.97 47.08
C PHE A 32 30.52 -18.88 47.67
N LEU A 33 30.21 -17.60 47.45
CA LEU A 33 31.00 -16.51 48.03
C LEU A 33 30.84 -16.48 49.56
N PRO A 34 31.94 -16.32 50.32
CA PRO A 34 31.88 -16.09 51.76
C PRO A 34 31.44 -14.65 52.08
N GLY A 35 30.75 -14.46 53.20
CA GLY A 35 30.32 -13.14 53.70
C GLY A 35 28.93 -12.70 53.26
N PHE A 36 28.65 -11.39 53.36
CA PHE A 36 27.33 -10.80 53.13
C PHE A 36 26.79 -11.05 51.71
N ALA A 37 27.65 -10.99 50.69
CA ALA A 37 27.25 -11.22 49.30
C ALA A 37 26.67 -12.64 49.09
N GLY A 38 27.30 -13.67 49.66
CA GLY A 38 26.79 -15.04 49.59
C GLY A 38 25.47 -15.24 50.33
N GLU A 39 25.26 -14.53 51.44
CA GLU A 39 23.99 -14.56 52.16
C GLU A 39 22.85 -13.93 51.34
N VAL A 40 23.12 -12.84 50.63
CA VAL A 40 22.15 -12.20 49.72
C VAL A 40 21.79 -13.15 48.56
N PHE A 41 22.77 -13.79 47.91
CA PHE A 41 22.51 -14.75 46.84
C PHE A 41 21.75 -15.99 47.32
N ARG A 42 22.04 -16.51 48.52
CA ARG A 42 21.27 -17.61 49.14
C ARG A 42 19.82 -17.23 49.42
N LYS A 43 19.57 -16.01 49.91
CA LYS A 43 18.21 -15.50 50.16
C LYS A 43 17.44 -15.30 48.85
N LEU A 44 18.08 -14.75 47.81
CA LEU A 44 17.49 -14.60 46.48
C LEU A 44 17.15 -15.96 45.84
N ALA A 45 18.07 -16.93 45.91
CA ALA A 45 17.83 -18.28 45.41
C ALA A 45 16.67 -18.96 46.14
N GLY A 46 16.60 -18.81 47.47
CA GLY A 46 15.47 -19.31 48.28
C GLY A 46 14.15 -18.64 47.93
N MET A 47 14.15 -17.33 47.70
CA MET A 47 12.95 -16.57 47.28
C MET A 47 12.43 -17.03 45.91
N MET A 48 13.33 -17.29 44.96
CA MET A 48 12.97 -17.73 43.61
C MET A 48 12.26 -19.09 43.59
N TRP A 49 12.55 -19.96 44.56
CA TRP A 49 11.92 -21.27 44.69
C TRP A 49 10.62 -21.27 45.51
N THR A 50 10.15 -20.10 45.92
CA THR A 50 8.88 -20.00 46.64
C THR A 50 7.70 -20.28 45.70
N PRO A 51 6.62 -20.94 46.18
CA PRO A 51 5.46 -21.25 45.35
C PRO A 51 4.86 -20.02 44.66
N ILE A 52 4.81 -18.88 45.37
CA ILE A 52 4.27 -17.61 44.82
C ILE A 52 5.04 -17.17 43.57
N ILE A 53 6.37 -17.23 43.58
CA ILE A 53 7.18 -16.79 42.44
C ILE A 53 7.05 -17.77 41.27
N ILE A 54 7.01 -19.07 41.56
CA ILE A 54 6.84 -20.11 40.53
C ILE A 54 5.46 -19.98 39.88
N ASP A 55 4.40 -19.81 40.66
CA ASP A 55 3.02 -19.65 40.19
C ASP A 55 2.87 -18.39 39.33
N CYS A 56 3.41 -17.25 39.79
CA CYS A 56 3.44 -16.01 39.01
C CYS A 56 4.22 -16.17 37.69
N SER A 57 5.34 -16.89 37.72
CA SER A 57 6.15 -17.15 36.51
C SER A 57 5.38 -18.00 35.50
N LEU A 58 4.67 -19.04 35.97
CA LEU A 58 3.83 -19.88 35.11
C LEU A 58 2.66 -19.10 34.53
N PHE A 59 2.03 -18.23 35.32
CA PHE A 59 0.96 -17.34 34.85
C PHE A 59 1.45 -16.39 33.75
N LEU A 60 2.58 -15.72 33.98
CA LEU A 60 3.19 -14.83 32.99
C LEU A 60 3.62 -15.59 31.73
N LEU A 61 4.17 -16.79 31.87
CA LEU A 61 4.50 -17.66 30.75
C LEU A 61 3.27 -17.99 29.92
N GLY A 62 2.13 -18.29 30.57
CA GLY A 62 0.85 -18.51 29.90
C GLY A 62 0.39 -17.29 29.09
N ILE A 63 0.48 -16.09 29.66
CA ILE A 63 0.17 -14.84 28.94
C ILE A 63 1.09 -14.66 27.72
N ILE A 64 2.40 -14.81 27.92
CA ILE A 64 3.39 -14.68 26.84
C ILE A 64 3.11 -15.69 25.72
N LEU A 65 2.76 -16.93 26.07
CA LEU A 65 2.41 -17.98 25.10
C LEU A 65 1.17 -17.59 24.28
N VAL A 66 0.10 -17.13 24.93
CA VAL A 66 -1.13 -16.71 24.23
C VAL A 66 -0.85 -15.53 23.30
N LEU A 67 -0.13 -14.52 23.79
CA LEU A 67 0.23 -13.34 22.99
C LEU A 67 1.15 -13.72 21.82
N SER A 68 2.13 -14.60 22.06
CA SER A 68 3.05 -15.07 21.02
C SER A 68 2.35 -15.91 19.97
N LEU A 69 1.42 -16.78 20.37
CA LEU A 69 0.61 -17.56 19.43
C LEU A 69 -0.30 -16.65 18.61
N ASN A 70 -0.97 -15.69 19.25
CA ASN A 70 -1.82 -14.74 18.56
C ASN A 70 -1.01 -13.89 17.56
N TRP A 71 0.17 -13.42 17.97
CA TRP A 71 1.12 -12.74 17.09
C TRP A 71 1.56 -13.62 15.92
N PHE A 72 1.88 -14.89 16.18
CA PHE A 72 2.31 -15.84 15.17
C PHE A 72 1.22 -16.12 14.14
N ILE A 73 -0.01 -16.34 14.60
CA ILE A 73 -1.18 -16.53 13.74
C ILE A 73 -1.39 -15.27 12.90
N ARG A 74 -1.39 -14.08 13.51
CA ARG A 74 -1.52 -12.80 12.80
C ARG A 74 -0.43 -12.60 11.75
N SER A 75 0.83 -12.88 12.10
CA SER A 75 1.97 -12.76 11.17
C SER A 75 1.92 -13.77 10.01
N ARG A 76 1.27 -14.93 10.19
CA ARG A 76 1.12 -15.95 9.15
C ARG A 76 -0.13 -15.77 8.29
N GLN A 77 -1.21 -15.28 8.89
CA GLN A 77 -2.51 -15.08 8.24
C GLN A 77 -2.64 -13.70 7.59
N GLY A 78 -1.72 -12.76 7.93
CA GLY A 78 -1.59 -11.49 7.22
C GLY A 78 -2.87 -10.67 7.29
N ASP A 79 -3.26 -10.27 8.50
CA ASP A 79 -4.39 -9.37 8.69
C ASP A 79 -3.87 -7.98 9.06
N GLU A 80 -3.67 -7.15 8.03
CA GLU A 80 -3.92 -5.71 8.10
C GLU A 80 -3.95 -5.09 6.69
N TYR A 81 -5.04 -4.37 6.44
CA TYR A 81 -5.43 -3.59 5.26
C TYR A 81 -6.23 -4.32 4.17
N VAL A 82 -7.47 -4.66 4.52
CA VAL A 82 -8.54 -4.91 3.55
C VAL A 82 -8.97 -3.56 2.97
N TYR A 83 -8.65 -3.30 1.70
CA TYR A 83 -9.20 -2.16 0.96
C TYR A 83 -10.64 -2.50 0.55
N LEU A 84 -11.60 -1.78 1.13
CA LEU A 84 -13.01 -1.86 0.76
C LEU A 84 -13.29 -0.76 -0.27
N GLU A 85 -13.12 -1.04 -1.56
CA GLU A 85 -13.77 -0.21 -2.59
C GLU A 85 -15.24 -0.64 -2.64
N GLN A 86 -16.08 0.06 -1.90
CA GLN A 86 -17.52 -0.16 -1.94
C GLN A 86 -18.05 0.53 -3.20
N VAL A 87 -18.35 -0.25 -4.24
CA VAL A 87 -18.95 0.28 -5.48
C VAL A 87 -20.30 0.90 -5.10
N ASN A 88 -20.43 2.23 -5.27
CA ASN A 88 -21.65 2.97 -4.89
C ASN A 88 -22.87 2.58 -5.74
N ASP A 89 -22.68 2.00 -6.94
CA ASP A 89 -23.76 1.52 -7.82
C ASP A 89 -23.47 0.11 -8.40
N PRO A 90 -23.77 -0.98 -7.67
CA PRO A 90 -23.63 -2.33 -8.19
C PRO A 90 -24.80 -2.67 -9.16
N PRO A 91 -24.54 -3.28 -10.33
CA PRO A 91 -25.60 -3.70 -11.25
C PRO A 91 -26.54 -4.73 -10.62
N GLU A 92 -27.85 -4.65 -10.94
CA GLU A 92 -28.89 -5.52 -10.38
C GLU A 92 -28.60 -7.00 -10.67
N GLY A 93 -28.54 -7.82 -9.61
CA GLY A 93 -28.32 -9.26 -9.70
C GLY A 93 -27.02 -9.78 -9.10
N LEU A 94 -26.13 -8.90 -8.60
CA LEU A 94 -24.92 -9.31 -7.89
C LEU A 94 -25.23 -9.85 -6.48
N PRO A 95 -24.86 -11.11 -6.15
CA PRO A 95 -24.95 -11.65 -4.80
C PRO A 95 -24.17 -10.79 -3.79
N ASP A 96 -24.67 -10.63 -2.56
CA ASP A 96 -24.04 -9.76 -1.54
C ASP A 96 -22.55 -10.08 -1.30
N ARG A 97 -22.14 -11.34 -1.49
CA ARG A 97 -20.75 -11.79 -1.35
C ARG A 97 -19.82 -11.37 -2.50
N ALA A 98 -20.39 -10.99 -3.64
CA ALA A 98 -19.66 -10.56 -4.83
C ALA A 98 -19.52 -9.03 -4.93
N ARG A 99 -20.16 -8.28 -4.03
CA ARG A 99 -20.04 -6.81 -3.94
C ARG A 99 -18.73 -6.32 -3.32
N SER A 100 -17.91 -7.23 -2.79
CA SER A 100 -16.60 -6.93 -2.23
C SER A 100 -15.56 -7.84 -2.88
N ALA A 101 -14.83 -7.32 -3.87
CA ALA A 101 -13.60 -7.96 -4.30
C ALA A 101 -12.55 -7.67 -3.24
N ILE A 102 -12.20 -8.68 -2.44
CA ILE A 102 -11.20 -8.57 -1.38
C ILE A 102 -9.83 -8.73 -2.04
N PHE A 103 -9.14 -7.61 -2.27
CA PHE A 103 -7.77 -7.61 -2.81
C PHE A 103 -6.76 -7.72 -1.68
N ARG A 104 -5.75 -8.58 -1.85
CA ARG A 104 -4.66 -8.80 -0.88
C ARG A 104 -3.59 -7.70 -0.90
N GLU A 105 -3.51 -6.97 -2.01
CA GLU A 105 -2.58 -5.88 -2.22
C GLU A 105 -3.41 -4.67 -2.67
N ALA A 106 -2.93 -3.46 -2.40
CA ALA A 106 -3.55 -2.26 -2.95
C ALA A 106 -3.62 -2.46 -4.47
N PRO A 107 -4.82 -2.30 -5.10
CA PRO A 107 -4.91 -2.43 -6.55
C PRO A 107 -3.88 -1.48 -7.16
N GLU A 108 -3.14 -1.96 -8.15
CA GLU A 108 -2.24 -1.11 -8.92
C GLU A 108 -3.03 0.12 -9.35
N SER A 109 -2.48 1.32 -9.13
CA SER A 109 -3.13 2.53 -9.63
C SER A 109 -3.38 2.30 -11.11
N GLN A 110 -4.64 2.36 -11.53
CA GLN A 110 -5.06 2.01 -12.89
C GLN A 110 -4.54 3.02 -13.95
N GLY A 111 -3.48 3.77 -13.60
CA GLY A 111 -2.89 4.83 -14.40
C GLY A 111 -3.91 5.93 -14.68
N ILE A 112 -3.70 6.58 -15.81
CA ILE A 112 -4.52 7.71 -16.28
C ILE A 112 -5.80 7.19 -16.99
N GLN A 113 -5.87 5.89 -17.32
CA GLN A 113 -6.91 5.32 -18.19
C GLN A 113 -8.35 5.52 -17.67
N PRO A 114 -8.67 5.28 -16.39
CA PRO A 114 -10.03 5.50 -15.90
C PRO A 114 -10.45 6.97 -15.95
N GLY A 115 -9.52 7.88 -15.64
CA GLY A 115 -9.74 9.33 -15.73
C GLY A 115 -9.95 9.79 -17.17
N LEU A 116 -9.18 9.24 -18.11
CA LEU A 116 -9.36 9.50 -19.55
C LEU A 116 -10.72 9.01 -20.04
N ALA A 117 -11.09 7.78 -19.69
CA ALA A 117 -12.38 7.20 -20.08
C ALA A 117 -13.56 8.00 -19.51
N ALA A 118 -13.46 8.51 -18.28
CA ALA A 118 -14.49 9.36 -17.68
C ALA A 118 -14.63 10.70 -18.42
N ILE A 119 -13.51 11.35 -18.78
CA ILE A 119 -13.51 12.61 -19.55
C ILE A 119 -14.07 12.39 -20.95
N GLU A 120 -13.69 11.29 -21.62
CA GLU A 120 -14.22 10.92 -22.93
C GLU A 120 -15.73 10.69 -22.88
N GLY A 121 -16.23 9.94 -21.89
CA GLY A 121 -17.65 9.74 -21.67
C GLY A 121 -18.42 11.04 -21.47
N ALA A 122 -17.91 11.96 -20.64
CA ALA A 122 -18.52 13.28 -20.45
C ALA A 122 -18.55 14.11 -21.75
N LEU A 123 -17.51 14.02 -22.58
CA LEU A 123 -17.47 14.68 -23.89
C LEU A 123 -18.46 14.06 -24.90
N GLU A 124 -18.64 12.74 -24.89
CA GLU A 124 -19.64 12.04 -25.71
C GLU A 124 -21.06 12.44 -25.32
N LEU A 125 -21.34 12.54 -24.02
CA LEU A 125 -22.61 13.03 -23.47
C LEU A 125 -22.80 14.56 -23.64
N ASN A 126 -21.81 15.25 -24.20
CA ASN A 126 -21.76 16.69 -24.40
C ASN A 126 -21.87 17.51 -23.10
N ASP A 127 -21.54 16.90 -21.95
CA ASP A 127 -21.40 17.60 -20.66
C ASP A 127 -20.02 18.27 -20.58
N LEU A 128 -19.94 19.47 -21.14
CA LEU A 128 -18.70 20.26 -21.17
C LEU A 128 -18.30 20.81 -19.80
N SER A 129 -19.20 20.80 -18.81
CA SER A 129 -18.91 21.25 -17.44
C SER A 129 -18.20 20.14 -16.69
N GLU A 130 -18.78 18.95 -16.67
CA GLU A 130 -18.23 17.76 -16.03
C GLU A 130 -16.87 17.36 -16.63
N ALA A 131 -16.76 17.35 -17.97
CA ALA A 131 -15.50 17.08 -18.65
C ALA A 131 -14.39 18.08 -18.28
N THR A 132 -14.73 19.31 -17.88
CA THR A 132 -13.75 20.30 -17.41
C THR A 132 -13.33 20.04 -15.98
N THR A 133 -14.28 19.70 -15.10
CA THR A 133 -14.02 19.38 -13.70
C THR A 133 -13.10 18.17 -13.59
N LEU A 134 -13.42 17.08 -14.28
CA LEU A 134 -12.59 15.86 -14.31
C LEU A 134 -11.19 16.14 -14.85
N LEU A 135 -11.05 17.09 -15.78
CA LEU A 135 -9.76 17.48 -16.32
C LEU A 135 -8.90 18.29 -15.34
N PHE A 136 -9.52 19.01 -14.40
CA PHE A 136 -8.82 19.73 -13.33
C PHE A 136 -8.46 18.83 -12.15
N GLU A 137 -9.13 17.70 -11.98
CA GLU A 137 -8.81 16.68 -10.97
C GLU A 137 -7.58 15.85 -11.35
N LEU A 138 -7.20 15.82 -12.64
CA LEU A 138 -5.97 15.19 -13.10
C LEU A 138 -4.73 15.93 -12.55
N PRO A 139 -3.71 15.20 -12.07
CA PRO A 139 -2.52 15.82 -11.50
C PRO A 139 -1.67 16.50 -12.61
N PRO A 140 -0.97 17.60 -12.26
CA PRO A 140 -0.40 18.54 -13.25
C PRO A 140 0.72 17.93 -14.12
N ASP A 141 1.38 16.89 -13.63
CA ASP A 141 2.38 16.08 -14.33
C ASP A 141 1.78 15.25 -15.49
N GLN A 142 0.48 14.99 -15.47
CA GLN A 142 -0.24 14.17 -16.45
C GLN A 142 -0.98 15.00 -17.51
N LEU A 143 -1.12 16.32 -17.30
CA LEU A 143 -1.84 17.23 -18.21
C LEU A 143 -1.19 17.38 -19.59
N GLU A 144 0.08 17.00 -19.71
CA GLU A 144 0.84 17.08 -20.95
C GLU A 144 0.97 15.72 -21.66
N HIS A 145 0.26 14.69 -21.18
CA HIS A 145 0.19 13.40 -21.86
C HIS A 145 -0.57 13.57 -23.19
N PRO A 146 -0.12 12.93 -24.30
CA PRO A 146 -0.71 13.12 -25.62
C PRO A 146 -2.23 12.88 -25.69
N GLU A 147 -2.74 11.87 -24.97
CA GLU A 147 -4.17 11.56 -24.91
C GLU A 147 -4.98 12.61 -24.13
N VAL A 148 -4.41 13.17 -23.05
CA VAL A 148 -5.05 14.28 -22.31
C VAL A 148 -5.06 15.55 -23.16
N LEU A 149 -3.99 15.82 -23.91
CA LEU A 149 -3.92 16.95 -24.83
C LEU A 149 -4.97 16.83 -25.94
N ALA A 150 -5.18 15.63 -26.49
CA ALA A 150 -6.24 15.34 -27.45
C ALA A 150 -7.63 15.71 -26.91
N LEU A 151 -7.96 15.28 -25.68
CA LEU A 151 -9.23 15.61 -25.02
C LEU A 151 -9.37 17.11 -24.74
N ARG A 152 -8.28 17.78 -24.33
CA ARG A 152 -8.27 19.25 -24.12
C ARG A 152 -8.51 20.04 -25.41
N ILE A 153 -7.99 19.57 -26.54
CA ILE A 153 -8.24 20.17 -27.86
C ILE A 153 -9.72 20.01 -28.22
N THR A 154 -10.27 18.81 -28.07
CA THR A 154 -11.69 18.52 -28.34
C THR A 154 -12.61 19.37 -27.46
N LEU A 155 -12.32 19.46 -26.15
CA LEU A 155 -13.07 20.30 -25.21
C LEU A 155 -12.98 21.79 -25.57
N SER A 156 -11.79 22.28 -25.94
CA SER A 156 -11.59 23.67 -26.34
C SER A 156 -12.34 24.03 -27.63
N ARG A 157 -12.39 23.12 -28.61
CA ARG A 157 -13.17 23.29 -29.84
C ARG A 157 -14.66 23.33 -29.55
N ARG A 158 -15.18 22.40 -28.74
CA ARG A 158 -16.60 22.37 -28.36
C ARG A 158 -17.04 23.58 -27.54
N LYS A 159 -16.14 24.18 -26.75
CA LYS A 159 -16.38 25.46 -26.06
C LYS A 159 -16.19 26.70 -26.93
N GLY A 160 -15.79 26.57 -28.20
CA GLY A 160 -15.57 27.68 -29.12
C GLY A 160 -14.23 28.41 -28.94
N HIS A 161 -13.31 27.88 -28.13
CA HIS A 161 -11.99 28.46 -27.87
C HIS A 161 -10.95 27.98 -28.90
N ASN A 162 -11.14 28.34 -30.17
CA ASN A 162 -10.34 27.85 -31.29
C ASN A 162 -8.85 28.26 -31.22
N ALA A 163 -8.54 29.45 -30.68
CA ALA A 163 -7.17 29.91 -30.53
C ALA A 163 -6.37 29.01 -29.56
N LYS A 164 -6.98 28.65 -28.43
CA LYS A 164 -6.38 27.76 -27.43
C LYS A 164 -6.26 26.32 -27.93
N ALA A 165 -7.22 25.87 -28.74
CA ALA A 165 -7.17 24.55 -29.37
C ALA A 165 -5.97 24.41 -30.35
N ASN A 166 -5.64 25.47 -31.08
CA ASN A 166 -4.51 25.46 -32.01
C ASN A 166 -3.16 25.46 -31.27
N GLU A 167 -3.02 26.25 -30.20
CA GLU A 167 -1.83 26.26 -29.35
C GLU A 167 -1.55 24.87 -28.74
N LEU A 168 -2.59 24.20 -28.24
CA LEU A 168 -2.49 22.85 -27.69
C LEU A 168 -2.14 21.80 -28.76
N LEU A 169 -2.58 22.02 -30.01
CA LEU A 169 -2.27 21.13 -31.13
C LEU A 169 -0.80 21.25 -31.56
N GLU A 170 -0.23 22.45 -31.56
CA GLU A 170 1.20 22.65 -31.77
C GLU A 170 2.04 21.92 -30.71
N LEU A 171 1.61 21.99 -29.45
CA LEU A 171 2.26 21.27 -28.34
C LEU A 171 2.17 19.74 -28.52
N LEU A 172 1.02 19.24 -28.98
CA LEU A 172 0.81 17.82 -29.27
C LEU A 172 1.68 17.35 -30.45
N ARG A 173 1.86 18.17 -31.50
CA ARG A 173 2.77 17.87 -32.62
C ARG A 173 4.24 17.74 -32.19
N VAL A 174 4.69 18.57 -31.25
CA VAL A 174 6.07 18.51 -30.71
C VAL A 174 6.29 17.25 -29.88
N LYS A 175 5.31 16.84 -29.08
CA LYS A 175 5.44 15.69 -28.17
C LYS A 175 5.12 14.33 -28.81
N SER A 176 4.21 14.29 -29.78
CA SER A 176 3.76 13.03 -30.40
C SER A 176 3.37 13.27 -31.86
N PRO A 177 4.35 13.30 -32.78
CA PRO A 177 4.13 13.65 -34.18
C PRO A 177 3.29 12.63 -34.98
N ARG A 178 3.06 11.42 -34.45
CA ARG A 178 2.29 10.34 -35.08
C ARG A 178 0.87 10.17 -34.51
N HIS A 179 0.35 11.15 -33.79
CA HIS A 179 -0.99 11.06 -33.20
C HIS A 179 -2.08 11.29 -34.28
N PRO A 180 -3.20 10.55 -34.30
CA PRO A 180 -4.22 10.62 -35.36
C PRO A 180 -4.80 12.03 -35.57
N LEU A 181 -4.94 12.81 -34.49
CA LEU A 181 -5.38 14.22 -34.56
C LEU A 181 -4.39 15.16 -35.29
N CYS A 182 -3.11 14.77 -35.43
CA CYS A 182 -2.13 15.52 -36.22
C CYS A 182 -2.26 15.19 -37.71
N GLU A 183 -2.64 13.96 -38.06
CA GLU A 183 -2.79 13.49 -39.44
C GLU A 183 -4.09 14.00 -40.09
N GLU A 184 -5.20 14.02 -39.34
CA GLU A 184 -6.51 14.56 -39.80
C GLU A 184 -6.49 16.04 -40.19
N GLN A 185 -5.44 16.79 -39.83
CA GLN A 185 -5.32 18.23 -40.09
C GLN A 185 -4.20 18.62 -41.04
N THR A 186 -3.72 17.68 -41.85
CA THR A 186 -2.93 18.04 -43.03
C THR A 186 -3.86 18.78 -43.99
N PRO A 187 -3.63 20.06 -44.33
CA PRO A 187 -4.46 20.75 -45.30
C PRO A 187 -4.41 19.98 -46.62
N LEU A 188 -5.57 19.61 -47.16
CA LEU A 188 -5.71 19.28 -48.58
C LEU A 188 -5.10 20.45 -49.37
N ASP A 189 -4.21 20.11 -50.30
CA ASP A 189 -3.62 21.03 -51.26
C ASP A 189 -4.68 21.98 -51.86
N PRO A 190 -4.35 23.26 -52.09
CA PRO A 190 -5.26 24.16 -52.80
C PRO A 190 -5.58 23.59 -54.20
N PRO A 191 -6.79 23.81 -54.74
CA PRO A 191 -7.18 23.24 -56.02
C PRO A 191 -6.28 23.77 -57.14
N PRO A 192 -6.01 22.96 -58.19
CA PRO A 192 -5.29 23.43 -59.35
C PRO A 192 -6.19 24.40 -60.13
N GLY A 193 -5.99 25.69 -59.92
CA GLY A 193 -6.58 26.74 -60.75
C GLY A 193 -5.77 26.89 -62.03
N GLY A 194 -6.38 26.50 -63.15
CA GLY A 194 -6.07 27.02 -64.48
C GLY A 194 -6.76 28.35 -64.76
#